data_AF-A0A2L0EWW8-F1
#
_entry.id   AF-A0A2L0EWW8-F1
#
_cell.length_a   1.000
_cell.length_b   1.000
_cell.length_c   1.000
_cell.angle_alpha   90.00
_cell.angle_beta   90.00
_cell.angle_gamma   90.00
#
_symmetry.space_group_name_H-M   'P 1'
#
loop_
_entity.id
_entity.type
_entity.pdbx_description
1 polymer ?
#
loop_
_entity_poly.entity_id
_entity_poly.type
_entity_poly.pdbx_seq_one_letter_code
_entity_poly.pdbx_strand_id
1 'polypeptide(L)'
;MAVKLGGTFLTCAMGPLNHAGTCIQGSRVPEGIRELAPEGLLGGFQRGVAQAAKLAGVRVEDVERLLPMDEVREAMERLKASQVEALLAWELHAGRIGGLLEGVAEVTNHGRAPDAGQFLERLANKVRRDRPFSEPLQVLADDVAHWQATIARCRKLLDESGGGALARAYRRRRLRRVATIAVSGLVMIAALAVIVRVQAARARIEALLARPEVCAIRGVSEADLGRAASEQQRRVAARLEACAAEEAREAREREARLLAEERAREEQRRREERDVKCASLAVRFKAGAFSEGDGALAGVSDDLLRRIAQRRLTAADVGPSGPVIPCDGARGGDALRAAFADALVASVWTWVPSADPGPKLGEVLAPRRAELPPRARTMIAVRTVNESKRAIVSGDPAALERASRLCALSAALHIAGGPACAALAKLATKQAP
;
A
#
# COMPACT_ATOMS: atom_id res chain seq x y z
N MET A 1 30.65 14.69 -40.58
CA MET A 1 31.04 16.10 -40.84
C MET A 1 32.53 16.26 -40.54
N ALA A 2 33.36 16.41 -41.57
CA ALA A 2 34.78 16.75 -41.40
C ALA A 2 34.89 18.14 -40.76
N VAL A 3 35.70 18.27 -39.71
CA VAL A 3 35.88 19.55 -39.02
C VAL A 3 36.67 20.46 -39.94
N LYS A 4 36.07 21.58 -40.38
CA LYS A 4 36.73 22.57 -41.24
C LYS A 4 37.62 23.51 -40.42
N LEU A 5 38.64 22.97 -39.75
CA LEU A 5 39.59 23.78 -38.97
C LEU A 5 40.27 24.82 -39.84
N GLY A 6 40.76 24.43 -41.03
CA GLY A 6 41.36 25.33 -42.00
C GLY A 6 40.36 26.35 -42.56
N GLY A 7 39.07 26.00 -42.67
CA GLY A 7 38.02 26.95 -43.04
C GLY A 7 37.86 28.08 -42.01
N THR A 8 37.87 27.74 -40.71
CA THR A 8 37.75 28.75 -39.64
C THR A 8 38.99 29.64 -39.55
N PHE A 9 40.18 29.05 -39.71
CA PHE A 9 41.43 29.78 -39.83
C PHE A 9 41.39 30.79 -40.99
N LEU A 10 40.98 30.33 -42.18
CA LEU A 10 40.94 31.14 -43.40
C LEU A 10 40.02 32.35 -43.24
N THR A 11 38.82 32.18 -42.64
CA THR A 11 37.88 33.28 -42.43
C THR A 11 38.50 34.41 -41.60
N CYS A 12 39.27 34.07 -40.55
CA CYS A 12 39.93 35.08 -39.72
C CYS A 12 41.15 35.70 -40.41
N ALA A 13 41.97 34.89 -41.08
CA ALA A 13 43.19 35.33 -41.75
C ALA A 13 42.91 36.22 -42.98
N MET A 14 41.85 35.93 -43.74
CA MET A 14 41.45 36.71 -44.91
C MET A 14 40.63 37.96 -44.56
N GLY A 15 40.16 38.10 -43.32
CA GLY A 15 39.30 39.22 -42.90
C GLY A 15 39.88 40.59 -43.25
N PRO A 16 41.12 40.91 -42.81
CA PRO A 16 41.79 42.17 -43.15
C PRO A 16 41.95 42.39 -44.66
N LEU A 17 42.33 41.35 -45.42
CA LEU A 17 42.48 41.42 -46.88
C LEU A 17 41.16 41.75 -47.60
N ASN A 18 40.07 41.10 -47.19
CA ASN A 18 38.75 41.37 -47.73
C ASN A 18 38.30 42.80 -47.37
N HIS A 19 38.65 43.29 -46.18
CA HIS A 19 38.34 44.65 -45.76
C HIS A 19 39.12 45.67 -46.62
N ALA A 20 40.43 45.47 -46.79
CA ALA A 20 41.26 46.27 -47.68
C ALA A 20 40.71 46.28 -49.11
N GLY A 21 40.36 45.11 -49.66
CA GLY A 21 39.74 45.00 -50.98
C GLY A 21 38.42 45.77 -51.08
N THR A 22 37.59 45.75 -50.04
CA THR A 22 36.35 46.53 -49.97
C THR A 22 36.63 48.04 -49.96
N CYS A 23 37.67 48.49 -49.26
CA CYS A 23 38.08 49.90 -49.26
C CYS A 23 38.56 50.36 -50.63
N ILE A 24 39.42 49.57 -51.29
CA ILE A 24 39.93 49.86 -52.64
C ILE A 24 38.77 49.88 -53.65
N GLN A 25 37.87 48.91 -53.58
CA GLN A 25 36.68 48.86 -54.45
C GLN A 25 35.77 50.08 -54.23
N GLY A 26 35.65 50.55 -52.98
CA GLY A 26 34.86 51.74 -52.62
C GLY A 26 35.59 53.07 -52.86
N SER A 27 36.59 53.11 -53.75
CA SER A 27 37.40 54.30 -54.08
C SER A 27 38.17 54.90 -52.91
N ARG A 28 38.36 54.16 -51.81
CA ARG A 28 39.16 54.53 -50.63
C ARG A 28 40.49 53.79 -50.66
N VAL A 29 41.25 54.03 -51.72
CA VAL A 29 42.51 53.31 -51.98
C VAL A 29 43.58 53.56 -50.91
N PRO A 30 43.85 54.80 -50.43
CA PRO A 30 44.84 55.00 -49.37
C PRO A 30 44.46 54.24 -48.09
N GLU A 31 43.17 54.24 -47.71
CA GLU A 31 42.67 53.47 -46.58
C GLU A 31 42.87 51.97 -46.82
N GLY A 32 42.57 51.49 -48.02
CA GLY A 32 42.79 50.10 -48.40
C GLY A 32 44.26 49.67 -48.32
N ILE A 33 45.19 50.50 -48.78
CA ILE A 33 46.64 50.23 -48.68
C ILE A 33 47.10 50.27 -47.21
N ARG A 34 46.54 51.18 -46.39
CA ARG A 34 46.82 51.20 -44.93
C ARG A 34 46.33 49.93 -44.22
N GLU A 35 45.18 49.39 -44.61
CA GLU A 35 44.67 48.12 -44.07
C GLU A 35 45.51 46.88 -44.45
N LEU A 36 46.35 47.00 -45.48
CA LEU A 36 47.35 45.99 -45.83
C LEU A 36 48.63 46.09 -44.95
N ALA A 37 48.62 46.91 -43.90
CA ALA A 37 49.72 47.00 -42.96
C ALA A 37 50.00 45.66 -42.26
N PRO A 38 51.27 45.38 -41.93
CA PRO A 38 51.66 44.10 -41.36
C PRO A 38 50.93 43.71 -40.08
N GLU A 39 50.64 44.68 -39.22
CA GLU A 39 50.00 44.47 -37.92
C GLU A 39 48.56 43.94 -38.09
N GLY A 40 47.83 44.47 -39.08
CA GLY A 40 46.46 44.05 -39.39
C GLY A 40 46.41 42.64 -39.96
N LEU A 41 47.27 42.37 -40.94
CA LEU A 41 47.36 41.07 -41.62
C LEU A 41 47.84 39.95 -40.67
N LEU A 42 48.93 40.20 -39.93
CA LEU A 42 49.46 39.24 -38.96
C LEU A 42 48.49 39.04 -37.80
N GLY A 43 47.83 40.10 -37.33
CA GLY A 43 46.77 39.99 -36.32
C GLY A 43 45.60 39.12 -36.79
N GLY A 44 45.18 39.25 -38.05
CA GLY A 44 44.18 38.37 -38.66
C GLY A 44 44.62 36.91 -38.70
N PHE A 45 45.87 36.67 -39.11
CA PHE A 45 46.48 35.35 -39.13
C PHE A 45 46.51 34.71 -37.73
N GLN A 46 47.04 35.41 -36.72
CA GLN A 46 47.12 34.95 -35.34
C GLN A 46 45.74 34.65 -34.74
N ARG A 47 44.73 35.49 -35.01
CA ARG A 47 43.33 35.21 -34.62
C ARG A 47 42.83 33.90 -35.25
N GLY A 48 43.16 33.64 -36.52
CA GLY A 48 42.85 32.39 -37.18
C GLY A 48 43.49 31.18 -36.52
N VAL A 49 44.78 31.27 -36.17
CA VAL A 49 45.52 30.21 -35.45
C VAL A 49 44.87 29.95 -34.09
N ALA A 50 44.60 31.01 -33.32
CA ALA A 50 43.99 30.92 -32.00
C ALA A 50 42.58 30.28 -32.06
N GLN A 51 41.78 30.64 -33.06
CA GLN A 51 40.44 30.08 -33.23
C GLN A 51 40.50 28.60 -33.64
N ALA A 52 41.44 28.22 -34.51
CA ALA A 52 41.69 26.82 -34.86
C ALA A 52 42.13 26.01 -33.64
N ALA A 53 43.04 26.54 -32.81
CA ALA A 53 43.50 25.92 -31.57
C ALA A 53 42.34 25.74 -30.57
N LYS A 54 41.53 26.78 -30.36
CA LYS A 54 40.35 26.76 -29.48
C LYS A 54 39.34 25.69 -29.90
N LEU A 55 39.04 25.61 -31.19
CA LEU A 55 38.12 24.62 -31.73
C LEU A 55 38.67 23.20 -31.58
N ALA A 56 39.94 22.97 -31.92
CA ALA A 56 40.60 21.68 -31.76
C ALA A 56 40.81 21.29 -30.29
N GLY A 57 40.85 22.26 -29.37
CA GLY A 57 41.13 22.05 -27.96
C GLY A 57 42.59 21.79 -27.66
N VAL A 58 43.50 22.40 -28.42
CA VAL A 58 44.95 22.34 -28.25
C VAL A 58 45.50 23.73 -27.95
N ARG A 59 46.80 23.83 -27.67
CA ARG A 59 47.43 25.13 -27.48
C ARG A 59 47.73 25.79 -28.82
N VAL A 60 47.94 27.11 -28.81
CA VAL A 60 48.24 27.89 -30.03
C VAL A 60 49.56 27.44 -30.65
N GLU A 61 50.56 27.16 -29.82
CA GLU A 61 51.89 26.75 -30.24
C GLU A 61 51.87 25.39 -30.99
N ASP A 62 50.91 24.52 -30.67
CA ASP A 62 50.74 23.24 -31.37
C ASP A 62 50.21 23.44 -32.79
N VAL A 63 49.43 24.49 -33.02
CA VAL A 63 48.93 24.87 -34.35
C VAL A 63 50.03 25.57 -35.14
N GLU A 64 50.78 26.48 -34.53
CA GLU A 64 51.89 27.19 -35.18
C GLU A 64 52.99 26.24 -35.67
N ARG A 65 53.30 25.18 -34.92
CA ARG A 65 54.25 24.13 -35.34
C ARG A 65 53.87 23.40 -36.63
N LEU A 66 52.61 23.46 -37.02
CA LEU A 66 52.10 22.83 -38.26
C LEU A 66 52.10 23.80 -39.44
N LEU A 67 52.38 25.07 -39.20
CA LEU A 67 52.36 26.13 -40.20
C LEU A 67 53.80 26.53 -40.58
N PRO A 68 54.04 26.95 -41.84
CA PRO A 68 55.34 27.45 -42.27
C PRO A 68 55.57 28.85 -41.71
N MET A 69 55.82 28.95 -40.41
CA MET A 69 55.92 30.24 -39.70
C MET A 69 57.11 31.09 -40.16
N ASP A 70 58.15 30.48 -40.72
CA ASP A 70 59.26 31.20 -41.35
C ASP A 70 58.82 31.88 -42.65
N GLU A 71 58.12 31.16 -43.55
CA GLU A 71 57.55 31.73 -44.79
C GLU A 71 56.55 32.86 -44.49
N VAL A 72 55.74 32.69 -43.44
CA VAL A 72 54.81 33.72 -42.95
C VAL A 72 55.56 34.98 -42.54
N ARG A 73 56.64 34.86 -41.74
CA ARG A 73 57.44 36.00 -41.30
C ARG A 73 58.11 36.71 -42.48
N GLU A 74 58.67 35.96 -43.42
CA GLU A 74 59.30 36.51 -44.62
C GLU A 74 58.31 37.26 -45.52
N ALA A 75 57.12 36.69 -45.74
CA ALA A 75 56.06 37.36 -46.51
C ALA A 75 55.61 38.68 -45.84
N MET A 76 55.57 38.73 -44.51
CA MET A 76 55.19 39.93 -43.78
C MET A 76 56.23 41.06 -43.90
N GLU A 77 57.53 40.74 -43.87
CA GLU A 77 58.58 41.75 -44.03
C GLU A 77 58.59 42.33 -45.44
N ARG A 78 58.35 41.52 -46.47
CA ARG A 78 58.20 42.00 -47.86
C ARG A 78 57.00 42.94 -48.01
N LEU A 79 55.83 42.49 -47.53
CA LEU A 79 54.62 43.31 -47.51
C LEU A 79 54.81 44.65 -46.79
N LYS A 80 55.57 44.66 -45.69
CA LYS A 80 55.87 45.90 -44.96
C LYS A 80 56.60 46.91 -45.82
N ALA A 81 57.64 46.47 -46.55
CA ALA A 81 58.42 47.33 -47.41
C ALA A 81 57.58 47.86 -48.58
N SER A 82 56.91 46.96 -49.31
CA SER A 82 56.12 47.33 -50.49
C SER A 82 54.89 48.17 -50.15
N GLN A 83 54.28 47.98 -48.97
CA GLN A 83 53.14 48.77 -48.52
C GLN A 83 53.52 50.22 -48.22
N VAL A 84 54.66 50.46 -47.57
CA VAL A 84 55.17 51.81 -47.30
C VAL A 84 55.50 52.53 -48.61
N GLU A 85 56.19 51.85 -49.53
CA GLU A 85 56.54 52.42 -50.84
C GLU A 85 55.28 52.76 -51.66
N ALA A 86 54.29 51.87 -51.68
CA ALA A 86 53.02 52.10 -52.36
C ALA A 86 52.23 53.28 -51.76
N LEU A 87 52.22 53.42 -50.43
CA LEU A 87 51.58 54.58 -49.77
C LEU A 87 52.27 55.90 -50.12
N LEU A 88 53.61 55.93 -50.07
CA LEU A 88 54.37 57.13 -50.42
C LEU A 88 54.17 57.51 -51.89
N ALA A 89 54.21 56.54 -52.79
CA ALA A 89 53.91 56.76 -54.21
C ALA A 89 52.47 57.28 -54.40
N TRP A 90 51.50 56.75 -53.65
CA TRP A 90 50.13 57.23 -53.65
C TRP A 90 50.01 58.68 -53.21
N GLU A 91 50.61 59.05 -52.08
CA GLU A 91 50.55 60.42 -51.56
C GLU A 91 51.21 61.44 -52.50
N LEU A 92 52.29 61.07 -53.19
CA LEU A 92 53.00 61.95 -54.12
C LEU A 92 52.30 62.12 -55.48
N HIS A 93 51.63 61.08 -55.99
CA HIS A 93 51.11 61.06 -57.36
C HIS A 93 49.58 61.17 -57.47
N ALA A 94 48.80 60.81 -56.43
CA ALA A 94 47.34 60.74 -56.52
C ALA A 94 46.67 62.08 -56.85
N GLY A 95 47.22 63.20 -56.37
CA GLY A 95 46.70 64.54 -56.65
C GLY A 95 46.73 64.95 -58.14
N ARG A 96 47.55 64.28 -58.97
CA ARG A 96 47.67 64.56 -60.42
C ARG A 96 46.72 63.72 -61.28
N ILE A 97 46.06 62.72 -60.70
CA ILE A 97 45.28 61.69 -61.43
C ILE A 97 43.76 61.92 -61.23
N GLY A 98 43.37 63.04 -60.63
CA GLY A 98 41.97 63.41 -60.32
C GLY A 98 41.06 63.35 -61.55
N GLY A 99 40.36 62.23 -61.71
CA GLY A 99 39.47 61.91 -62.82
C GLY A 99 39.70 60.53 -63.45
N LEU A 100 40.92 59.97 -63.40
CA LEU A 100 41.22 58.66 -64.01
C LEU A 100 40.84 57.46 -63.11
N LEU A 101 40.60 57.71 -61.83
CA LEU A 101 40.38 56.67 -60.80
C LEU A 101 38.91 56.26 -60.64
N GLU A 102 37.96 57.05 -61.14
CA GLU A 102 36.51 56.78 -61.00
C GLU A 102 36.09 55.45 -61.67
N GLY A 103 36.76 55.05 -62.76
CA GLY A 103 36.48 53.79 -63.45
C GLY A 103 37.14 52.53 -62.85
N VAL A 104 37.89 52.63 -61.74
CA VAL A 104 38.54 51.47 -61.08
C VAL A 104 37.53 50.69 -60.21
N ALA A 105 36.54 51.39 -59.67
CA ALA A 105 35.49 50.82 -58.82
C ALA A 105 34.38 50.08 -59.61
N GLU A 106 34.19 50.41 -60.90
CA GLU A 106 33.02 49.95 -61.68
C GLU A 106 33.07 48.51 -62.21
N VAL A 107 34.11 47.73 -61.92
CA VAL A 107 34.14 46.33 -62.35
C VAL A 107 33.36 45.46 -61.36
N THR A 108 32.12 45.15 -61.73
CA THR A 108 31.21 44.23 -61.06
C THR A 108 31.91 42.89 -60.75
N ASN A 109 32.24 42.65 -59.49
CA ASN A 109 32.62 41.32 -59.03
C ASN A 109 31.33 40.53 -58.73
N HIS A 110 31.03 39.49 -59.52
CA HIS A 110 29.81 38.69 -59.47
C HIS A 110 29.69 37.84 -58.18
N GLY A 111 29.53 38.47 -57.01
CA GLY A 111 29.27 37.80 -55.73
C GLY A 111 30.49 37.15 -55.06
N ARG A 112 31.71 37.41 -55.53
CA ARG A 112 32.96 37.00 -54.85
C ARG A 112 33.48 38.11 -53.93
N ALA A 113 34.13 37.73 -52.84
CA ALA A 113 34.78 38.68 -51.94
C ALA A 113 35.84 39.50 -52.71
N PRO A 114 35.96 40.81 -52.44
CA PRO A 114 36.90 41.68 -53.14
C PRO A 114 38.34 41.28 -52.84
N ASP A 115 39.12 41.01 -53.89
CA ASP A 115 40.53 40.62 -53.80
C ASP A 115 41.42 41.86 -53.91
N ALA A 116 42.01 42.27 -52.79
CA ALA A 116 42.86 43.45 -52.70
C ALA A 116 44.04 43.42 -53.68
N GLY A 117 44.70 42.26 -53.85
CA GLY A 117 45.86 42.12 -54.74
C GLY A 117 45.46 42.35 -56.19
N GLN A 118 44.35 41.74 -56.62
CA GLN A 118 43.83 41.92 -57.97
C GLN A 118 43.41 43.37 -58.27
N PHE A 119 42.86 44.09 -57.29
CA PHE A 119 42.52 45.50 -57.47
C PHE A 119 43.76 46.38 -57.61
N LEU A 120 44.80 46.14 -56.80
CA LEU A 120 46.06 46.87 -56.88
C LEU A 120 46.78 46.61 -58.21
N GLU A 121 46.82 45.36 -58.68
CA GLU A 121 47.39 44.99 -59.98
C GLU A 121 46.69 45.72 -61.14
N ARG A 122 45.35 45.76 -61.12
CA ARG A 122 44.57 46.48 -62.15
C ARG A 122 44.81 47.98 -62.09
N LEU A 123 44.94 48.53 -60.89
CA LEU A 123 45.22 49.94 -60.67
C LEU A 123 46.60 50.31 -61.22
N ALA A 124 47.63 49.54 -60.87
CA ALA A 124 48.98 49.66 -61.41
C ALA A 124 48.99 49.61 -62.95
N ASN A 125 48.25 48.68 -63.55
CA ASN A 125 48.13 48.57 -65.00
C ASN A 125 47.45 49.79 -65.66
N LYS A 126 46.46 50.39 -65.00
CA LYS A 126 45.79 51.61 -65.52
C LYS A 126 46.71 52.82 -65.51
N VAL A 127 47.59 52.91 -64.52
CA VAL A 127 48.56 54.02 -64.39
C VAL A 127 49.95 53.67 -64.91
N ARG A 128 50.10 52.58 -65.67
CA ARG A 128 51.40 52.07 -66.19
C ARG A 128 52.26 53.10 -66.93
N ARG A 129 51.66 54.19 -67.43
CA ARG A 129 52.40 55.29 -68.07
C ARG A 129 53.22 56.12 -67.07
N ASP A 130 52.82 56.17 -65.81
CA ASP A 130 53.55 56.82 -64.70
C ASP A 130 54.28 55.75 -63.89
N ARG A 131 55.47 55.35 -64.35
CA ARG A 131 56.25 54.26 -63.74
C ARG A 131 56.52 54.45 -62.24
N PRO A 132 56.97 55.62 -61.76
CA PRO A 132 57.16 55.88 -60.33
C PRO A 132 55.91 55.61 -59.47
N PHE A 133 54.71 55.70 -60.07
CA PHE A 133 53.46 55.40 -59.38
C PHE A 133 52.98 53.95 -59.58
N SER A 134 53.11 53.41 -60.80
CA SER A 134 52.62 52.07 -61.11
C SER A 134 53.48 50.94 -60.56
N GLU A 135 54.81 51.11 -60.51
CA GLU A 135 55.73 50.04 -60.07
C GLU A 135 55.54 49.67 -58.60
N PRO A 136 55.49 50.62 -57.63
CA PRO A 136 55.25 50.29 -56.21
C PRO A 136 53.90 49.60 -55.99
N LEU A 137 52.85 50.02 -56.71
CA LEU A 137 51.54 49.38 -56.65
C LEU A 137 51.55 47.94 -57.18
N GLN A 138 52.32 47.69 -58.24
CA GLN A 138 52.47 46.34 -58.79
C GLN A 138 53.24 45.43 -57.82
N VAL A 139 54.34 45.91 -57.24
CA VAL A 139 55.12 45.15 -56.26
C VAL A 139 54.26 44.80 -55.04
N LEU A 140 53.48 45.76 -54.52
CA LEU A 140 52.54 45.48 -53.43
C LEU A 140 51.46 44.46 -53.85
N ALA A 141 50.94 44.55 -55.07
CA ALA A 141 49.95 43.58 -55.57
C ALA A 141 50.52 42.15 -55.58
N ASP A 142 51.75 41.98 -56.05
CA ASP A 142 52.45 40.69 -56.12
C ASP A 142 52.72 40.12 -54.71
N ASP A 143 53.14 40.97 -53.76
CA ASP A 143 53.35 40.57 -52.36
C ASP A 143 52.03 40.19 -51.65
N VAL A 144 50.93 40.90 -51.93
CA VAL A 144 49.60 40.56 -51.42
C VAL A 144 49.11 39.22 -51.97
N ALA A 145 49.33 38.97 -53.27
CA ALA A 145 49.00 37.69 -53.88
C ALA A 145 49.84 36.54 -53.29
N HIS A 146 51.13 36.79 -53.04
CA HIS A 146 52.00 35.83 -52.35
C HIS A 146 51.49 35.52 -50.93
N TRP A 147 51.10 36.53 -50.16
CA TRP A 147 50.55 36.37 -48.83
C TRP A 147 49.23 35.56 -48.81
N GLN A 148 48.32 35.85 -49.75
CA GLN A 148 47.10 35.06 -49.92
C GLN A 148 47.40 33.59 -50.23
N ALA A 149 48.38 33.32 -51.08
CA ALA A 149 48.83 31.96 -51.39
C ALA A 149 49.40 31.25 -50.14
N THR A 150 50.17 31.97 -49.31
CA THR A 150 50.68 31.46 -48.03
C THR A 150 49.55 31.14 -47.06
N ILE A 151 48.53 31.99 -46.92
CA ILE A 151 47.33 31.71 -46.11
C ILE A 151 46.59 30.47 -46.64
N ALA A 152 46.42 30.34 -47.96
CA ALA A 152 45.76 29.19 -48.57
C ALA A 152 46.54 27.88 -48.31
N ARG A 153 47.87 27.93 -48.35
CA ARG A 153 48.76 26.82 -47.99
C ARG A 153 48.61 26.45 -46.51
N CYS A 154 48.61 27.44 -45.61
CA CYS A 154 48.36 27.24 -44.18
C CYS A 154 47.01 26.56 -43.92
N ARG A 155 45.94 27.00 -44.61
CA ARG A 155 44.64 26.31 -44.57
C ARG A 155 44.76 24.85 -45.01
N LYS A 156 45.43 24.60 -46.14
CA LYS A 156 45.60 23.24 -46.67
C LYS A 156 46.36 22.36 -45.67
N LEU A 157 47.41 22.87 -45.02
CA LEU A 157 48.15 22.14 -43.99
C LEU A 157 47.29 21.84 -42.75
N LEU A 158 46.43 22.77 -42.33
CA LEU A 158 45.47 22.54 -41.24
C LEU A 158 44.38 21.53 -41.59
N ASP A 159 43.95 21.48 -42.84
CA ASP A 159 42.92 20.56 -43.33
C ASP A 159 43.50 19.16 -43.66
N GLU A 160 44.70 19.06 -44.25
CA GLU A 160 45.27 17.82 -44.80
C GLU A 160 46.40 17.20 -43.96
N SER A 161 47.44 17.97 -43.59
CA SER A 161 48.71 17.42 -43.05
C SER A 161 48.75 17.40 -41.51
N GLY A 162 48.24 18.45 -40.86
CA GLY A 162 48.11 18.56 -39.40
C GLY A 162 46.71 18.19 -38.87
N GLY A 163 45.73 18.09 -39.76
CA GLY A 163 44.34 17.73 -39.46
C GLY A 163 44.19 16.34 -38.85
N GLY A 164 45.11 15.41 -39.10
CA GLY A 164 45.08 14.09 -38.47
C GLY A 164 45.23 14.15 -36.94
N ALA A 165 46.25 14.84 -36.44
CA ALA A 165 46.51 14.98 -35.00
C ALA A 165 45.49 15.91 -34.33
N LEU A 166 45.22 17.08 -34.94
CA LEU A 166 44.24 18.05 -34.42
C LEU A 166 42.81 17.49 -34.44
N ALA A 167 42.39 16.81 -35.51
CA ALA A 167 41.07 16.19 -35.55
C ALA A 167 40.96 14.95 -34.66
N ARG A 168 42.07 14.24 -34.35
CA ARG A 168 42.08 13.18 -33.32
C ARG A 168 41.90 13.78 -31.92
N ALA A 169 42.59 14.88 -31.60
CA ALA A 169 42.45 15.59 -30.33
C ALA A 169 41.00 16.11 -30.15
N TYR A 170 40.45 16.74 -31.19
CA TYR A 170 39.05 17.17 -31.22
C TYR A 170 38.06 16.02 -31.01
N ARG A 171 38.24 14.89 -31.73
CA ARG A 171 37.37 13.70 -31.60
C ARG A 171 37.42 13.12 -30.19
N ARG A 172 38.61 13.00 -29.58
CA ARG A 172 38.75 12.51 -28.20
C ARG A 172 38.03 13.41 -27.20
N ARG A 173 38.16 14.73 -27.32
CA ARG A 173 37.46 15.69 -26.44
C ARG A 173 35.94 15.60 -26.58
N ARG A 174 35.44 15.51 -27.82
CA ARG A 174 34.00 15.37 -28.09
C ARG A 174 33.45 14.06 -27.55
N LEU A 175 34.14 12.93 -27.76
CA LEU A 175 33.73 11.63 -27.23
C LEU A 175 33.71 11.63 -25.70
N ARG A 176 34.69 12.24 -25.04
CA ARG A 176 34.67 12.37 -23.57
C ARG A 176 33.45 13.15 -23.07
N ARG A 177 33.13 14.29 -23.69
CA ARG A 177 31.94 15.09 -23.31
C ARG A 177 30.62 14.33 -23.53
N VAL A 178 30.51 13.63 -24.66
CA VAL A 178 29.31 12.81 -24.94
C VAL A 178 29.23 11.65 -23.95
N ALA A 179 30.34 10.99 -23.65
CA ALA A 179 30.38 9.91 -22.67
C ALA A 179 29.98 10.40 -21.27
N THR A 180 30.45 11.56 -20.81
CA THR A 180 30.05 12.09 -19.49
C THR A 180 28.56 12.40 -19.43
N ILE A 181 27.98 12.96 -20.49
CA ILE A 181 26.53 13.26 -20.56
C ILE A 181 25.72 11.96 -20.62
N ALA A 182 26.16 10.97 -21.39
CA ALA A 182 25.49 9.68 -21.49
C ALA A 182 25.52 8.92 -20.16
N VAL A 183 26.67 8.91 -19.46
CA VAL A 183 26.82 8.28 -18.15
C VAL A 183 25.96 8.98 -17.11
N SER A 184 25.95 10.32 -17.05
CA SER A 184 25.10 11.04 -16.10
C SER A 184 23.60 10.81 -16.38
N GLY A 185 23.20 10.78 -17.65
CA GLY A 185 21.84 10.43 -18.07
C GLY A 185 21.43 9.02 -17.62
N LEU A 186 22.30 8.03 -17.81
CA LEU A 186 22.06 6.65 -17.37
C LEU A 186 21.90 6.53 -15.85
N VAL A 187 22.75 7.23 -15.09
CA VAL A 187 22.64 7.26 -13.61
C VAL A 187 21.31 7.86 -13.17
N MET A 188 20.87 8.95 -13.79
CA MET A 188 19.56 9.56 -13.50
C MET A 188 18.40 8.63 -13.82
N ILE A 189 18.43 7.93 -14.97
CA ILE A 189 17.40 6.96 -15.35
C ILE A 189 17.35 5.80 -14.35
N ALA A 190 18.51 5.26 -13.95
CA ALA A 190 18.58 4.18 -12.97
C ALA A 190 18.02 4.61 -11.60
N ALA A 191 18.36 5.82 -11.14
CA ALA A 191 17.83 6.38 -9.89
C ALA A 191 16.30 6.54 -9.94
N LEU A 192 15.76 7.08 -11.04
CA LEU A 192 14.31 7.22 -11.23
C LEU A 192 13.60 5.87 -11.26
N ALA A 193 14.19 4.85 -11.90
CA ALA A 193 13.62 3.51 -11.93
C ALA A 193 13.53 2.86 -10.53
N VAL A 194 14.52 3.09 -9.66
CA VAL A 194 14.49 2.64 -8.26
C VAL A 194 13.37 3.35 -7.48
N ILE A 195 13.26 4.68 -7.62
CA ILE A 195 12.21 5.48 -6.96
C ILE A 195 10.82 4.98 -7.35
N VAL A 196 10.56 4.78 -8.65
CA VAL A 196 9.27 4.28 -9.15
C VAL A 196 8.94 2.89 -8.61
N ARG A 197 9.92 1.97 -8.54
CA ARG A 197 9.70 0.64 -7.96
C ARG A 197 9.34 0.69 -6.48
N VAL A 198 10.00 1.55 -5.70
CA VAL A 198 9.71 1.72 -4.26
C VAL A 198 8.31 2.31 -4.09
N GLN A 199 7.94 3.34 -4.86
CA GLN A 199 6.59 3.93 -4.79
C GLN A 199 5.49 2.94 -5.19
N ALA A 200 5.71 2.14 -6.25
CA ALA A 200 4.75 1.12 -6.66
C ALA A 200 4.54 0.03 -5.61
N ALA A 201 5.61 -0.40 -4.92
CA ALA A 201 5.51 -1.35 -3.81
C ALA A 201 4.72 -0.78 -2.63
N ARG A 202 4.98 0.48 -2.26
CA ARG A 202 4.25 1.18 -1.20
C ARG A 202 2.76 1.34 -1.52
N ALA A 203 2.43 1.68 -2.77
CA ALA A 203 1.04 1.79 -3.22
C ALA A 203 0.29 0.45 -3.17
N ARG A 204 0.95 -0.67 -3.50
CA ARG A 204 0.34 -2.01 -3.36
C ARG A 204 0.01 -2.35 -1.91
N ILE A 205 0.92 -2.05 -0.98
CA ILE A 205 0.69 -2.28 0.46
C ILE A 205 -0.43 -1.39 0.98
N GLU A 206 -0.46 -0.12 0.57
CA GLU A 206 -1.53 0.80 0.95
C GLU A 206 -2.90 0.36 0.43
N ALA A 207 -2.97 -0.14 -0.80
CA ALA A 207 -4.18 -0.72 -1.36
C ALA A 207 -4.66 -1.97 -0.60
N LEU A 208 -3.74 -2.80 -0.09
CA LEU A 208 -4.07 -3.97 0.74
C LEU A 208 -4.53 -3.54 2.15
N LEU A 209 -3.87 -2.55 2.75
CA LEU A 209 -4.26 -1.99 4.05
C LEU A 209 -5.61 -1.26 4.00
N ALA A 210 -6.00 -0.74 2.84
CA ALA A 210 -7.29 -0.08 2.62
C ALA A 210 -8.46 -1.08 2.49
N ARG A 211 -8.20 -2.38 2.26
CA ARG A 211 -9.28 -3.38 2.20
C ARG A 211 -9.94 -3.55 3.57
N PRO A 212 -11.26 -3.79 3.63
CA PRO A 212 -11.96 -4.00 4.90
C PRO A 212 -11.60 -5.34 5.55
N GLU A 213 -11.28 -6.35 4.76
CA GLU A 213 -10.90 -7.68 5.24
C GLU A 213 -9.55 -7.64 5.97
N VAL A 214 -9.54 -8.04 7.25
CA VAL A 214 -8.35 -8.01 8.10
C VAL A 214 -7.29 -9.01 7.60
N CYS A 215 -7.72 -10.20 7.14
CA CYS A 215 -6.84 -11.28 6.71
C CYS A 215 -6.28 -11.17 5.29
N ALA A 216 -6.75 -10.22 4.47
CA ALA A 216 -6.23 -10.00 3.11
C ALA A 216 -4.73 -9.64 3.08
N ILE A 217 -4.17 -9.24 4.22
CA ILE A 217 -2.78 -8.82 4.36
C ILE A 217 -1.76 -9.99 4.28
N ARG A 218 -2.21 -11.25 4.40
CA ARG A 218 -1.34 -12.42 4.23
C ARG A 218 -0.78 -12.58 2.81
N GLY A 219 -1.42 -11.95 1.82
CA GLY A 219 -0.95 -11.96 0.43
C GLY A 219 0.21 -10.97 0.15
N VAL A 220 0.68 -10.21 1.14
CA VAL A 220 1.79 -9.27 0.94
C VAL A 220 3.09 -10.03 0.69
N SER A 221 3.76 -9.74 -0.43
CA SER A 221 5.07 -10.30 -0.71
C SER A 221 6.14 -9.71 0.22
N GLU A 222 7.08 -10.55 0.66
CA GLU A 222 8.21 -10.13 1.51
C GLU A 222 9.06 -9.03 0.84
N ALA A 223 9.20 -9.11 -0.49
CA ALA A 223 9.90 -8.12 -1.29
C ALA A 223 9.22 -6.74 -1.28
N ASP A 224 7.89 -6.68 -1.24
CA ASP A 224 7.16 -5.41 -1.10
C ASP A 224 7.26 -4.89 0.34
N LEU A 225 7.17 -5.79 1.34
CA LEU A 225 7.29 -5.43 2.76
C LEU A 225 8.64 -4.79 3.09
N GLY A 226 9.73 -5.28 2.48
CA GLY A 226 11.08 -4.71 2.64
C GLY A 226 11.25 -3.30 2.05
N ARG A 227 10.34 -2.85 1.17
CA ARG A 227 10.37 -1.50 0.54
C ARG A 227 9.31 -0.55 1.13
N ALA A 228 8.46 -1.08 2.00
CA ALA A 228 7.42 -0.34 2.68
C ALA A 228 7.99 0.75 3.61
N ALA A 229 7.20 1.78 3.89
CA ALA A 229 7.53 2.71 4.97
C ALA A 229 7.43 2.01 6.33
N SER A 230 8.18 2.49 7.33
CA SER A 230 8.16 1.91 8.70
C SER A 230 6.75 1.90 9.32
N GLU A 231 5.95 2.93 9.03
CA GLU A 231 4.55 3.00 9.45
C GLU A 231 3.69 1.92 8.77
N GLN A 232 3.87 1.71 7.47
CA GLN A 232 3.17 0.65 6.74
C GLN A 232 3.53 -0.74 7.30
N GLN A 233 4.81 -1.00 7.62
CA GLN A 233 5.24 -2.25 8.24
C GLN A 233 4.55 -2.49 9.58
N ARG A 234 4.45 -1.46 10.44
CA ARG A 234 3.73 -1.55 11.72
C ARG A 234 2.25 -1.87 11.52
N ARG A 235 1.60 -1.21 10.56
CA ARG A 235 0.18 -1.46 10.24
C ARG A 235 -0.05 -2.87 9.68
N VAL A 236 0.87 -3.39 8.86
CA VAL A 236 0.83 -4.78 8.38
C VAL A 236 0.97 -5.76 9.54
N ALA A 237 1.94 -5.56 10.43
CA ALA A 237 2.12 -6.40 11.62
C ALA A 237 0.86 -6.42 12.50
N ALA A 238 0.29 -5.25 12.81
CA ALA A 238 -0.94 -5.16 13.59
C ALA A 238 -2.14 -5.86 12.94
N ARG A 239 -2.26 -5.79 11.60
CA ARG A 239 -3.30 -6.52 10.86
C ARG A 239 -3.08 -8.03 10.85
N LEU A 240 -1.83 -8.50 10.79
CA LEU A 240 -1.51 -9.93 10.89
C LEU A 240 -1.88 -10.48 12.26
N GLU A 241 -1.59 -9.74 13.34
CA GLU A 241 -2.01 -10.10 14.70
C GLU A 241 -3.54 -10.13 14.83
N ALA A 242 -4.24 -9.13 14.30
CA ALA A 242 -5.70 -9.10 14.31
C ALA A 242 -6.33 -10.26 13.51
N CYS A 243 -5.75 -10.62 12.36
CA CYS A 243 -6.20 -11.79 11.60
C CYS A 243 -6.01 -13.09 12.39
N ALA A 244 -4.86 -13.29 13.05
CA ALA A 244 -4.63 -14.45 13.89
C ALA A 244 -5.61 -14.54 15.08
N ALA A 245 -6.00 -13.40 15.65
CA ALA A 245 -6.99 -13.34 16.72
C ALA A 245 -8.40 -13.74 16.23
N GLU A 246 -8.81 -13.30 15.04
CA GLU A 246 -10.09 -13.70 14.43
C GLU A 246 -10.12 -15.20 14.13
N GLU A 247 -9.06 -15.76 13.54
CA GLU A 247 -8.96 -17.20 13.30
C GLU A 247 -9.01 -18.02 14.59
N ALA A 248 -8.34 -17.55 15.64
CA ALA A 248 -8.40 -18.20 16.95
C ALA A 248 -9.81 -18.14 17.56
N ARG A 249 -10.56 -17.03 17.35
CA ARG A 249 -11.95 -16.91 17.79
C ARG A 249 -12.84 -17.89 17.02
N GLU A 250 -12.73 -17.93 15.69
CA GLU A 250 -13.49 -18.86 14.86
C GLU A 250 -13.20 -20.33 15.21
N ALA A 251 -11.93 -20.68 15.43
CA ALA A 251 -11.55 -22.04 15.83
C ALA A 251 -12.20 -22.43 17.17
N ARG A 252 -12.14 -21.55 18.17
CA ARG A 252 -12.80 -21.77 19.47
C ARG A 252 -14.32 -21.89 19.36
N GLU A 253 -14.95 -21.08 18.52
CA GLU A 253 -16.39 -21.17 18.27
C GLU A 253 -16.77 -22.49 17.59
N ARG A 254 -15.96 -22.97 16.64
CA ARG A 254 -16.19 -24.28 15.99
C ARG A 254 -16.03 -25.43 16.98
N GLU A 255 -14.97 -25.42 17.78
CA GLU A 255 -14.76 -26.42 18.84
C GLU A 255 -15.89 -26.41 19.87
N ALA A 256 -16.32 -25.23 20.32
CA ALA A 256 -17.42 -25.10 21.28
C ALA A 256 -18.75 -25.62 20.71
N ARG A 257 -19.03 -25.39 19.42
CA ARG A 257 -20.22 -25.93 18.76
C ARG A 257 -20.19 -27.46 18.68
N LEU A 258 -19.04 -28.04 18.31
CA LEU A 258 -18.87 -29.50 18.25
C LEU A 258 -19.10 -30.14 19.63
N LEU A 259 -18.49 -29.57 20.68
CA LEU A 259 -18.68 -30.06 22.06
C LEU A 259 -20.12 -29.91 22.55
N ALA A 260 -20.81 -28.83 22.20
CA ALA A 260 -22.22 -28.63 22.55
C ALA A 260 -23.14 -29.64 21.85
N GLU A 261 -22.89 -29.92 20.56
CA GLU A 261 -23.63 -30.93 19.80
C GLU A 261 -23.42 -32.35 20.35
N GLU A 262 -22.19 -32.70 20.73
CA GLU A 262 -21.89 -34.00 21.36
C GLU A 262 -22.59 -34.15 22.70
N ARG A 263 -22.53 -33.14 23.57
CA ARG A 263 -23.24 -33.15 24.87
C ARG A 263 -24.74 -33.27 24.70
N ALA A 264 -25.33 -32.55 23.75
CA ALA A 264 -26.76 -32.64 23.46
C ALA A 264 -27.17 -34.06 23.01
N ARG A 265 -26.34 -34.71 22.18
CA ARG A 265 -26.58 -36.10 21.74
C ARG A 265 -26.45 -37.09 22.90
N GLU A 266 -25.47 -36.93 23.78
CA GLU A 266 -25.32 -37.79 24.96
C GLU A 266 -26.48 -37.64 25.94
N GLU A 267 -26.91 -36.41 26.23
CA GLU A 267 -28.07 -36.16 27.08
C GLU A 267 -29.34 -36.75 26.49
N GLN A 268 -29.54 -36.64 25.17
CA GLN A 268 -30.67 -37.24 24.49
C GLN A 268 -30.65 -38.77 24.58
N ARG A 269 -29.49 -39.41 24.36
CA ARG A 269 -29.34 -40.87 24.53
C ARG A 269 -29.67 -41.32 25.95
N ARG A 270 -29.19 -40.60 26.97
CA ARG A 270 -29.50 -40.91 28.38
C ARG A 270 -31.00 -40.77 28.69
N ARG A 271 -31.68 -39.78 28.10
CA ARG A 271 -33.14 -39.62 28.24
C ARG A 271 -33.89 -40.77 27.58
N GLU A 272 -33.53 -41.13 26.35
CA GLU A 272 -34.14 -42.24 25.61
C GLU A 272 -33.92 -43.59 26.34
N GLU A 273 -32.72 -43.84 26.85
CA GLU A 273 -32.43 -45.02 27.66
C GLU A 273 -33.26 -45.06 28.94
N ARG A 274 -33.36 -43.93 29.64
CA ARG A 274 -34.21 -43.81 30.85
C ARG A 274 -35.68 -44.07 30.50
N ASP A 275 -36.17 -43.50 29.40
CA ASP A 275 -37.54 -43.69 28.93
C ASP A 275 -37.86 -45.14 28.61
N VAL A 276 -36.97 -45.83 27.90
CA VAL A 276 -37.15 -47.26 27.58
C VAL A 276 -37.15 -48.11 28.86
N LYS A 277 -36.22 -47.86 29.78
CA LYS A 277 -36.13 -48.61 31.03
C LYS A 277 -37.33 -48.33 31.95
N CYS A 278 -37.80 -47.09 32.03
CA CYS A 278 -39.01 -46.72 32.77
C CYS A 278 -40.28 -47.31 32.15
N ALA A 279 -40.37 -47.38 30.82
CA ALA A 279 -41.50 -48.00 30.14
C ALA A 279 -41.55 -49.51 30.41
N SER A 280 -40.41 -50.20 30.35
CA SER A 280 -40.34 -51.63 30.66
C SER A 280 -40.62 -51.90 32.14
N LEU A 281 -40.18 -51.03 33.04
CA LEU A 281 -40.52 -51.08 34.45
C LEU A 281 -42.04 -50.95 34.66
N ALA A 282 -42.70 -49.98 34.03
CA ALA A 282 -44.14 -49.82 34.16
C ALA A 282 -44.94 -51.08 33.75
N VAL A 283 -44.50 -51.76 32.69
CA VAL A 283 -45.09 -53.04 32.25
C VAL A 283 -44.88 -54.14 33.29
N ARG A 284 -43.63 -54.32 33.76
CA ARG A 284 -43.28 -55.31 34.78
C ARG A 284 -44.01 -55.07 36.11
N PHE A 285 -44.09 -53.81 36.52
CA PHE A 285 -44.77 -53.37 37.72
C PHE A 285 -46.26 -53.72 37.67
N LYS A 286 -46.92 -53.45 36.53
CA LYS A 286 -48.34 -53.82 36.33
C LYS A 286 -48.56 -55.34 36.36
N ALA A 287 -47.57 -56.11 35.91
CA ALA A 287 -47.58 -57.57 35.97
C ALA A 287 -47.22 -58.13 37.36
N GLY A 288 -46.86 -57.29 38.33
CA GLY A 288 -46.44 -57.69 39.68
C GLY A 288 -45.02 -58.28 39.75
N ALA A 289 -44.21 -58.12 38.69
CA ALA A 289 -42.89 -58.77 38.53
C ALA A 289 -41.74 -57.74 38.55
N PHE A 290 -41.55 -57.04 39.66
CA PHE A 290 -40.43 -56.10 39.86
C PHE A 290 -39.28 -56.75 40.65
N SER A 291 -38.04 -56.36 40.33
CA SER A 291 -36.79 -56.93 40.86
C SER A 291 -36.05 -55.96 41.80
N GLU A 292 -35.09 -56.47 42.58
CA GLU A 292 -34.14 -55.64 43.33
C GLU A 292 -33.34 -54.77 42.34
N GLY A 293 -33.33 -53.45 42.54
CA GLY A 293 -32.72 -52.47 41.63
C GLY A 293 -33.68 -51.69 40.75
N ASP A 294 -34.97 -52.08 40.68
CA ASP A 294 -35.98 -51.32 39.95
C ASP A 294 -36.28 -49.95 40.59
N GLY A 295 -36.06 -49.83 41.90
CA GLY A 295 -36.15 -48.58 42.65
C GLY A 295 -35.10 -47.59 42.19
N ALA A 296 -33.82 -48.01 42.12
CA ALA A 296 -32.74 -47.17 41.63
C ALA A 296 -33.02 -46.66 40.20
N LEU A 297 -33.58 -47.53 39.35
CA LEU A 297 -34.00 -47.15 38.01
C LEU A 297 -35.14 -46.12 38.00
N ALA A 298 -36.13 -46.29 38.86
CA ALA A 298 -37.26 -45.39 38.98
C ALA A 298 -36.96 -44.09 39.74
N GLY A 299 -35.77 -43.96 40.34
CA GLY A 299 -35.40 -42.83 41.20
C GLY A 299 -36.07 -42.87 42.58
N VAL A 300 -36.46 -44.05 43.05
CA VAL A 300 -37.11 -44.27 44.36
C VAL A 300 -36.45 -45.43 45.10
N SER A 301 -36.81 -45.66 46.37
CA SER A 301 -36.38 -46.89 47.04
C SER A 301 -37.19 -48.11 46.56
N ASP A 302 -36.56 -49.29 46.52
CA ASP A 302 -37.25 -50.55 46.21
C ASP A 302 -38.42 -50.82 47.16
N ASP A 303 -38.27 -50.41 48.43
CA ASP A 303 -39.33 -50.50 49.44
C ASP A 303 -40.55 -49.65 49.11
N LEU A 304 -40.36 -48.46 48.52
CA LEU A 304 -41.47 -47.63 48.08
C LEU A 304 -42.23 -48.32 46.94
N LEU A 305 -41.52 -48.85 45.93
CA LEU A 305 -42.15 -49.62 44.84
C LEU A 305 -42.95 -50.81 45.39
N ARG A 306 -42.39 -51.53 46.36
CA ARG A 306 -43.08 -52.65 47.02
C ARG A 306 -44.34 -52.20 47.75
N ARG A 307 -44.29 -51.08 48.48
CA ARG A 307 -45.48 -50.50 49.14
C ARG A 307 -46.54 -50.03 48.16
N ILE A 308 -46.15 -49.45 47.02
CA ILE A 308 -47.09 -49.08 45.95
C ILE A 308 -47.78 -50.33 45.40
N ALA A 309 -47.02 -51.37 45.05
CA ALA A 309 -47.56 -52.61 44.50
C ALA A 309 -48.52 -53.30 45.48
N GLN A 310 -48.20 -53.27 46.77
CA GLN A 310 -49.03 -53.83 47.84
C GLN A 310 -50.19 -52.91 48.27
N ARG A 311 -50.28 -51.69 47.73
CA ARG A 311 -51.26 -50.66 48.14
C ARG A 311 -51.21 -50.36 49.63
N ARG A 312 -50.00 -50.26 50.19
CA ARG A 312 -49.72 -50.06 51.61
C ARG A 312 -48.77 -48.88 51.82
N LEU A 313 -49.13 -47.71 51.27
CA LEU A 313 -48.36 -46.50 51.53
C LEU A 313 -48.49 -46.07 53.00
N THR A 314 -47.49 -45.37 53.48
CA THR A 314 -47.38 -44.87 54.85
C THR A 314 -47.36 -43.34 54.86
N ALA A 315 -47.47 -42.74 56.04
CA ALA A 315 -47.36 -41.28 56.19
C ALA A 315 -46.02 -40.71 55.68
N ALA A 316 -44.94 -41.50 55.71
CA ALA A 316 -43.63 -41.07 55.21
C ALA A 316 -43.60 -40.93 53.68
N ASP A 317 -44.39 -41.73 52.96
CA ASP A 317 -44.42 -41.75 51.49
C ASP A 317 -45.13 -40.52 50.88
N VAL A 318 -45.85 -39.77 51.71
CA VAL A 318 -46.54 -38.53 51.35
C VAL A 318 -46.00 -37.32 52.11
N GLY A 319 -44.78 -37.44 52.66
CA GLY A 319 -44.16 -36.44 53.53
C GLY A 319 -43.95 -35.06 52.90
N PRO A 320 -43.38 -34.10 53.65
CA PRO A 320 -43.39 -32.68 53.30
C PRO A 320 -42.61 -32.35 52.02
N SER A 321 -41.59 -33.15 51.67
CA SER A 321 -40.84 -33.04 50.41
C SER A 321 -41.67 -33.41 49.16
N GLY A 322 -42.87 -33.97 49.36
CA GLY A 322 -43.73 -34.47 48.30
C GLY A 322 -43.50 -35.96 48.02
N PRO A 323 -44.50 -36.63 47.43
CA PRO A 323 -44.32 -38.00 46.97
C PRO A 323 -43.25 -38.06 45.89
N VAL A 324 -42.27 -38.95 46.04
CA VAL A 324 -41.30 -39.26 44.98
C VAL A 324 -42.01 -40.18 43.98
N ILE A 325 -42.43 -39.63 42.85
CA ILE A 325 -43.15 -40.37 41.81
C ILE A 325 -42.15 -41.22 41.02
N PRO A 326 -42.30 -42.55 40.96
CA PRO A 326 -41.44 -43.41 40.17
C PRO A 326 -41.42 -42.98 38.70
N CYS A 327 -40.23 -42.82 38.12
CA CYS A 327 -40.06 -42.43 36.72
C CYS A 327 -40.75 -41.11 36.32
N ASP A 328 -40.79 -40.11 37.21
CA ASP A 328 -41.41 -38.81 36.92
C ASP A 328 -40.83 -38.17 35.64
N GLY A 329 -41.71 -37.82 34.71
CA GLY A 329 -41.37 -37.23 33.41
C GLY A 329 -40.78 -38.17 32.36
N ALA A 330 -40.64 -39.47 32.65
CA ALA A 330 -40.16 -40.47 31.69
C ALA A 330 -41.31 -41.27 31.06
N ARG A 331 -41.06 -41.89 29.90
CA ARG A 331 -42.03 -42.79 29.25
C ARG A 331 -42.39 -43.95 30.20
N GLY A 332 -43.68 -44.14 30.47
CA GLY A 332 -44.19 -45.10 31.45
C GLY A 332 -44.40 -44.55 32.87
N GLY A 333 -43.91 -43.34 33.16
CA GLY A 333 -44.12 -42.66 34.44
C GLY A 333 -45.59 -42.44 34.76
N ASP A 334 -46.44 -42.14 33.78
CA ASP A 334 -47.88 -41.96 34.01
C ASP A 334 -48.58 -43.21 34.53
N ALA A 335 -48.17 -44.39 34.07
CA ALA A 335 -48.73 -45.66 34.54
C ALA A 335 -48.31 -45.95 35.99
N LEU A 336 -47.04 -45.66 36.33
CA LEU A 336 -46.54 -45.78 37.70
C LEU A 336 -47.15 -44.71 38.63
N ARG A 337 -47.38 -43.50 38.14
CA ARG A 337 -48.09 -42.43 38.84
C ARG A 337 -49.55 -42.81 39.11
N ALA A 338 -50.23 -43.42 38.16
CA ALA A 338 -51.58 -43.95 38.36
C ALA A 338 -51.60 -45.06 39.42
N ALA A 339 -50.63 -45.99 39.38
CA ALA A 339 -50.50 -47.01 40.41
C ALA A 339 -50.18 -46.43 41.81
N PHE A 340 -49.38 -45.37 41.87
CA PHE A 340 -49.13 -44.62 43.10
C PHE A 340 -50.43 -43.97 43.62
N ALA A 341 -51.22 -43.34 42.75
CA ALA A 341 -52.50 -42.77 43.11
C ALA A 341 -53.50 -43.84 43.61
N ASP A 342 -53.56 -45.01 42.96
CA ASP A 342 -54.35 -46.14 43.40
C ASP A 342 -53.94 -46.61 44.81
N ALA A 343 -52.63 -46.71 45.05
CA ALA A 343 -52.09 -47.08 46.34
C ALA A 343 -52.45 -46.03 47.42
N LEU A 344 -52.40 -44.74 47.09
CA LEU A 344 -52.79 -43.66 48.01
C LEU A 344 -54.27 -43.74 48.43
N VAL A 345 -55.16 -44.00 47.46
CA VAL A 345 -56.60 -44.15 47.72
C VAL A 345 -56.85 -45.41 48.57
N ALA A 346 -56.24 -46.53 48.22
CA ALA A 346 -56.41 -47.80 48.92
C ALA A 346 -55.86 -47.77 50.36
N SER A 347 -54.76 -47.06 50.59
CA SER A 347 -54.15 -46.91 51.90
C SER A 347 -54.50 -45.59 52.59
N VAL A 348 -55.63 -44.96 52.25
CA VAL A 348 -56.00 -43.65 52.78
C VAL A 348 -55.98 -43.58 54.32
N TRP A 349 -56.33 -44.69 54.98
CA TRP A 349 -56.39 -44.76 56.45
C TRP A 349 -55.03 -44.87 57.14
N THR A 350 -53.97 -45.27 56.43
CA THR A 350 -52.63 -45.41 57.01
C THR A 350 -51.89 -44.07 57.02
N TRP A 351 -52.18 -43.17 56.09
CA TRP A 351 -51.45 -41.91 55.96
C TRP A 351 -52.28 -40.68 56.38
N VAL A 352 -53.60 -40.61 56.11
CA VAL A 352 -54.41 -39.41 56.43
C VAL A 352 -54.29 -38.95 57.89
N PRO A 353 -54.26 -39.84 58.91
CA PRO A 353 -54.19 -39.41 60.32
C PRO A 353 -52.91 -38.64 60.68
N SER A 354 -51.78 -38.96 60.06
CA SER A 354 -50.45 -38.53 60.53
C SER A 354 -49.56 -37.91 59.45
N ALA A 355 -49.93 -37.97 58.18
CA ALA A 355 -49.14 -37.44 57.07
C ALA A 355 -48.96 -35.92 57.12
N ASP A 356 -47.77 -35.44 56.78
CA ASP A 356 -47.52 -34.03 56.45
C ASP A 356 -47.44 -33.93 54.92
N PRO A 357 -48.55 -33.63 54.22
CA PRO A 357 -48.66 -33.83 52.79
C PRO A 357 -47.76 -32.86 52.03
N GLY A 358 -46.82 -33.35 51.23
CA GLY A 358 -46.01 -32.47 50.38
C GLY A 358 -46.79 -31.86 49.19
N PRO A 359 -46.20 -30.87 48.51
CA PRO A 359 -46.90 -30.01 47.55
C PRO A 359 -47.48 -30.75 46.34
N LYS A 360 -46.80 -31.80 45.85
CA LYS A 360 -47.24 -32.60 44.69
C LYS A 360 -48.38 -33.58 45.00
N LEU A 361 -48.73 -33.82 46.27
CA LEU A 361 -49.75 -34.81 46.63
C LEU A 361 -51.13 -34.45 46.07
N GLY A 362 -51.46 -33.15 46.09
CA GLY A 362 -52.72 -32.64 45.54
C GLY A 362 -52.84 -32.93 44.04
N GLU A 363 -51.76 -32.74 43.28
CA GLU A 363 -51.73 -33.00 41.82
C GLU A 363 -52.00 -34.47 41.50
N VAL A 364 -51.45 -35.39 42.28
CA VAL A 364 -51.61 -36.84 42.08
C VAL A 364 -53.01 -37.31 42.47
N LEU A 365 -53.59 -36.77 43.56
CA LEU A 365 -54.90 -37.19 44.06
C LEU A 365 -56.08 -36.46 43.43
N ALA A 366 -55.91 -35.23 42.92
CA ALA A 366 -57.00 -34.43 42.37
C ALA A 366 -57.80 -35.16 41.27
N PRO A 367 -57.17 -35.88 40.31
CA PRO A 367 -57.91 -36.68 39.33
C PRO A 367 -58.75 -37.81 39.93
N ARG A 368 -58.36 -38.32 41.11
CA ARG A 368 -59.00 -39.46 41.81
C ARG A 368 -59.84 -39.02 43.02
N ARG A 369 -60.10 -37.72 43.18
CA ARG A 369 -60.79 -37.17 44.37
C ARG A 369 -62.16 -37.80 44.66
N ALA A 370 -62.86 -38.23 43.61
CA ALA A 370 -64.19 -38.84 43.72
C ALA A 370 -64.15 -40.26 44.33
N GLU A 371 -62.99 -40.92 44.25
CA GLU A 371 -62.78 -42.27 44.76
C GLU A 371 -62.36 -42.30 46.23
N LEU A 372 -62.01 -41.14 46.80
CA LEU A 372 -61.71 -41.04 48.21
C LEU A 372 -62.98 -41.34 49.03
N PRO A 373 -62.91 -42.28 50.00
CA PRO A 373 -64.05 -42.58 50.86
C PRO A 373 -64.59 -41.30 51.53
N PRO A 374 -65.92 -41.10 51.63
CA PRO A 374 -66.49 -39.91 52.26
C PRO A 374 -65.93 -39.63 53.65
N ARG A 375 -65.74 -40.69 54.45
CA ARG A 375 -65.15 -40.61 55.79
C ARG A 375 -63.70 -40.11 55.76
N ALA A 376 -62.93 -40.43 54.72
CA ALA A 376 -61.55 -39.94 54.58
C ALA A 376 -61.53 -38.45 54.22
N ARG A 377 -62.44 -38.00 53.34
CA ARG A 377 -62.61 -36.57 53.03
C ARG A 377 -63.02 -35.77 54.27
N THR A 378 -63.93 -36.29 55.08
CA THR A 378 -64.31 -35.68 56.37
C THR A 378 -63.12 -35.63 57.33
N MET A 379 -62.33 -36.71 57.42
CA MET A 379 -61.14 -36.74 58.29
C MET A 379 -60.09 -35.70 57.86
N ILE A 380 -59.82 -35.57 56.56
CA ILE A 380 -58.95 -34.53 56.00
C ILE A 380 -59.50 -33.15 56.37
N ALA A 381 -60.80 -32.89 56.15
CA ALA A 381 -61.42 -31.61 56.48
C ALA A 381 -61.27 -31.24 57.97
N VAL A 382 -61.63 -32.17 58.86
CA VAL A 382 -61.54 -31.97 60.33
C VAL A 382 -60.09 -31.74 60.75
N ARG A 383 -59.16 -32.54 60.22
CA ARG A 383 -57.73 -32.41 60.52
C ARG A 383 -57.19 -31.07 60.03
N THR A 384 -57.48 -30.68 58.80
CA THR A 384 -57.07 -29.38 58.24
C THR A 384 -57.56 -28.23 59.11
N VAL A 385 -58.82 -28.24 59.55
CA VAL A 385 -59.36 -27.19 60.45
C VAL A 385 -58.64 -27.17 61.80
N ASN A 386 -58.44 -28.34 62.43
CA ASN A 386 -57.83 -28.45 63.75
C ASN A 386 -56.34 -28.07 63.74
N GLU A 387 -55.57 -28.59 62.79
CA GLU A 387 -54.15 -28.28 62.63
C GLU A 387 -53.95 -26.81 62.28
N SER A 388 -54.79 -26.24 61.40
CA SER A 388 -54.69 -24.82 61.07
C SER A 388 -54.97 -23.89 62.25
N LYS A 389 -56.00 -24.19 63.05
CA LYS A 389 -56.28 -23.42 64.28
C LYS A 389 -55.12 -23.53 65.27
N ARG A 390 -54.63 -24.75 65.49
CA ARG A 390 -53.52 -25.00 66.42
C ARG A 390 -52.26 -24.25 65.98
N ALA A 391 -51.90 -24.32 64.71
CA ALA A 391 -50.73 -23.65 64.14
C ALA A 391 -50.81 -22.12 64.25
N ILE A 392 -51.98 -21.52 63.97
CA ILE A 392 -52.20 -20.07 64.14
C ILE A 392 -52.01 -19.65 65.61
N VAL A 393 -52.57 -20.42 66.55
CA VAL A 393 -52.47 -20.12 67.98
C VAL A 393 -51.04 -20.30 68.49
N SER A 394 -50.34 -21.34 68.06
CA SER A 394 -48.97 -21.61 68.52
C SER A 394 -47.94 -20.66 67.91
N GLY A 395 -48.18 -20.15 66.71
CA GLY A 395 -47.21 -19.30 65.98
C GLY A 395 -45.93 -20.02 65.51
N ASP A 396 -45.78 -21.31 65.81
CA ASP A 396 -44.66 -22.15 65.37
C ASP A 396 -44.56 -22.22 63.83
N PRO A 397 -43.45 -21.78 63.23
CA PRO A 397 -43.25 -21.82 61.78
C PRO A 397 -43.45 -23.21 61.16
N ALA A 398 -42.98 -24.28 61.82
CA ALA A 398 -43.10 -25.64 61.28
C ALA A 398 -44.57 -26.12 61.28
N ALA A 399 -45.33 -25.79 62.33
CA ALA A 399 -46.76 -26.04 62.38
C ALA A 399 -47.54 -25.24 61.34
N LEU A 400 -47.17 -23.97 61.11
CA LEU A 400 -47.79 -23.10 60.09
C LEU A 400 -47.57 -23.65 58.67
N GLU A 401 -46.36 -24.13 58.37
CA GLU A 401 -46.02 -24.72 57.07
C GLU A 401 -46.75 -26.04 56.82
N ARG A 402 -46.83 -26.90 57.84
CA ARG A 402 -47.61 -28.14 57.77
C ARG A 402 -49.09 -27.85 57.55
N ALA A 403 -49.65 -26.88 58.27
CA ALA A 403 -51.05 -26.52 58.13
C ALA A 403 -51.34 -25.89 56.76
N SER A 404 -50.42 -25.08 56.21
CA SER A 404 -50.57 -24.50 54.87
C SER A 404 -50.58 -25.58 53.79
N ARG A 405 -49.72 -26.60 53.90
CA ARG A 405 -49.73 -27.78 53.02
C ARG A 405 -51.02 -28.60 53.12
N LEU A 406 -51.55 -28.81 54.33
CA LEU A 406 -52.86 -29.46 54.54
C LEU A 406 -54.02 -28.65 53.94
N CYS A 407 -53.97 -27.32 54.00
CA CYS A 407 -54.93 -26.45 53.34
C CYS A 407 -54.82 -26.53 51.82
N ALA A 408 -53.61 -26.55 51.27
CA ALA A 408 -53.37 -26.72 49.83
C ALA A 408 -53.89 -28.07 49.32
N LEU A 409 -53.64 -29.16 50.06
CA LEU A 409 -54.21 -30.47 49.75
C LEU A 409 -55.75 -30.44 49.77
N SER A 410 -56.35 -29.87 50.83
CA SER A 410 -57.81 -29.75 50.92
C SER A 410 -58.39 -28.97 49.75
N ALA A 411 -57.75 -27.87 49.35
CA ALA A 411 -58.14 -27.08 48.19
C ALA A 411 -58.06 -27.90 46.89
N ALA A 412 -56.95 -28.60 46.64
CA ALA A 412 -56.78 -29.46 45.46
C ALA A 412 -57.85 -30.57 45.38
N LEU A 413 -58.31 -31.07 46.53
CA LEU A 413 -59.33 -32.11 46.62
C LEU A 413 -60.77 -31.57 46.68
N HIS A 414 -60.96 -30.25 46.60
CA HIS A 414 -62.26 -29.59 46.74
C HIS A 414 -62.96 -29.96 48.07
N ILE A 415 -62.18 -29.99 49.16
CA ILE A 415 -62.64 -30.21 50.53
C ILE A 415 -62.66 -28.85 51.23
N ALA A 416 -63.73 -28.56 51.97
CA ALA A 416 -63.86 -27.29 52.69
C ALA A 416 -62.81 -27.20 53.82
N GLY A 417 -61.78 -26.36 53.64
CA GLY A 417 -60.72 -26.12 54.64
C GLY A 417 -61.12 -25.18 55.80
N GLY A 418 -62.30 -24.56 55.71
CA GLY A 418 -62.82 -23.65 56.74
C GLY A 418 -62.10 -22.29 56.83
N PRO A 419 -62.53 -21.40 57.75
CA PRO A 419 -61.99 -20.05 57.87
C PRO A 419 -60.52 -19.99 58.31
N ALA A 420 -60.02 -21.04 58.98
CA ALA A 420 -58.64 -21.11 59.44
C ALA A 420 -57.64 -21.21 58.28
N CYS A 421 -57.98 -21.92 57.19
CA CYS A 421 -57.13 -21.93 55.99
C CYS A 421 -57.07 -20.56 55.31
N ALA A 422 -58.18 -19.81 55.26
CA ALA A 422 -58.18 -18.45 54.73
C ALA A 422 -57.34 -17.49 55.60
N ALA A 423 -57.34 -17.68 56.92
CA ALA A 423 -56.48 -16.93 57.84
C ALA A 423 -54.99 -17.26 57.64
N LEU A 424 -54.64 -18.55 57.49
CA LEU A 424 -53.25 -18.97 57.19
C LEU A 424 -52.74 -18.38 55.87
N ALA A 425 -53.55 -18.35 54.82
CA ALA A 425 -53.16 -17.74 53.55
C ALA A 425 -52.78 -16.26 53.71
N LYS A 426 -53.52 -15.51 54.53
CA LYS A 426 -53.22 -14.09 54.83
C LYS A 426 -51.94 -13.91 55.66
N LEU A 427 -51.62 -14.86 56.54
CA LEU A 427 -50.39 -14.84 57.34
C LEU A 427 -49.16 -15.16 56.48
N ALA A 428 -49.28 -16.12 55.55
CA ALA A 428 -48.21 -16.47 54.62
C ALA A 428 -47.86 -15.31 53.68
N THR A 429 -48.84 -14.52 53.22
CA THR A 429 -48.59 -13.32 52.39
C THR A 429 -47.89 -12.18 53.13
N LYS A 430 -47.90 -12.17 54.47
CA LYS A 430 -47.31 -11.10 55.30
C LYS A 430 -45.86 -11.40 55.73
N GLN A 431 -45.39 -12.63 55.55
CA GLN A 431 -44.04 -13.09 55.93
C GLN A 431 -43.03 -13.11 54.78
N ALA A 432 -43.42 -12.71 53.56
CA ALA A 432 -42.47 -12.47 52.47
C ALA A 432 -41.87 -11.05 52.59
N PRO A 433 -40.56 -10.88 52.86
CA PRO A 433 -39.88 -9.59 52.71
C PRO A 433 -39.80 -9.14 51.25
#